data_AF-A0A923E5Y6-F1
#
_entry.id   AF-A0A923E5Y6-F1
#
_cell.length_a   1.000
_cell.length_b   1.000
_cell.length_c   1.000
_cell.angle_alpha   90.00
_cell.angle_beta   90.00
_cell.angle_gamma   90.00
#
_symmetry.space_group_name_H-M   'P 1'
#
loop_
_entity.id
_entity.type
_entity.pdbx_description
1 polymer ?
#
loop_
_entity_poly.entity_id
_entity_poly.type
_entity_poly.pdbx_seq_one_letter_code
_entity_poly.pdbx_strand_id
1 'polypeptide(L)' 'MTLIYRLLVAIVFIFTLWNLFDEEDIKKQANAALVLIPLILRILMIK' A
#
# COMPACT_ATOMS: atom_id res chain seq x y z
N MET A 1 -10.12 -5.04 -18.12
CA MET A 1 -10.81 -4.61 -16.88
C MET A 1 -9.91 -4.52 -15.64
N THR A 2 -8.58 -4.63 -15.77
CA THR A 2 -7.63 -4.61 -14.63
C THR A 2 -6.82 -3.32 -14.50
N LEU A 3 -6.75 -2.48 -15.55
CA LEU A 3 -5.93 -1.25 -15.55
C LEU A 3 -6.43 -0.22 -14.53
N ILE A 4 -7.73 0.09 -14.52
CA ILE A 4 -8.32 1.05 -13.57
C ILE A 4 -8.14 0.55 -12.12
N TYR A 5 -8.40 -0.73 -11.87
CA TYR A 5 -8.17 -1.34 -10.55
C TYR A 5 -6.70 -1.24 -10.13
N ARG A 6 -5.76 -1.55 -11.02
CA ARG A 6 -4.32 -1.49 -10.74
C ARG A 6 -3.86 -0.05 -10.49
N LEU A 7 -4.45 0.92 -11.18
CA LEU A 7 -4.19 2.35 -10.96
C LEU A 7 -4.70 2.81 -9.58
N LEU A 8 -5.90 2.38 -9.18
CA LEU A 8 -6.43 2.64 -7.83
C LEU A 8 -5.54 2.01 -6.75
N VAL A 9 -5.11 0.76 -6.94
CA VAL A 9 -4.20 0.10 -5.99
C VAL A 9 -2.86 0.85 -5.91
N ALA A 10 -2.31 1.32 -7.03
CA ALA A 10 -1.08 2.12 -7.04
C ALA A 10 -1.24 3.45 -6.28
N ILE A 11 -2.38 4.14 -6.43
CA ILE A 11 -2.68 5.36 -5.68
C ILE A 11 -2.75 5.08 -4.17
N VAL A 12 -3.49 4.04 -3.77
CA VAL A 12 -3.58 3.65 -2.35
C VAL A 12 -2.20 3.26 -1.80
N PHE A 13 -1.38 2.56 -2.58
CA PHE A 13 -0.01 2.20 -2.20
C PHE A 13 0.84 3.44 -1.93
N ILE A 14 0.81 4.44 -2.81
CA ILE A 14 1.56 5.70 -2.63
C ILE A 14 1.14 6.42 -1.35
N PHE A 15 -0.17 6.58 -1.12
CA PHE A 15 -0.67 7.22 0.10
C PHE A 15 -0.30 6.43 1.37
N THR A 16 -0.42 5.11 1.33
CA THR A 16 -0.05 4.25 2.47
C THR A 16 1.45 4.31 2.75
N LEU A 17 2.28 4.36 1.70
CA LEU A 17 3.72 4.48 1.81
C LEU A 17 4.11 5.84 2.39
N TRP A 18 3.46 6.92 1.97
CA TRP A 18 3.68 8.24 2.56
C TRP A 18 3.27 8.25 4.04
N ASN A 19 2.09 7.73 4.38
CA ASN A 19 1.64 7.62 5.77
C ASN A 19 2.60 6.79 6.64
N LEU A 20 3.26 5.76 6.09
CA LEU A 20 4.25 4.97 6.82
C LEU A 20 5.46 5.81 7.28
N PHE A 21 5.86 6.81 6.48
CA PHE A 21 6.99 7.68 6.80
C PHE A 21 6.60 8.90 7.64
N ASP A 22 5.33 9.29 7.64
CA ASP A 22 4.80 10.44 8.39
C ASP A 22 4.29 10.05 9.80
N GLU A 23 3.85 8.79 9.98
CA GLU A 23 3.26 8.33 11.24
C GLU A 23 4.31 8.10 12.34
N GLU A 24 4.13 8.78 13.48
CA GLU A 24 5.01 8.67 14.66
C GLU A 24 4.67 7.49 15.58
N ASP A 25 3.43 7.00 15.55
CA ASP A 25 3.00 5.85 16.36
C ASP A 25 3.45 4.52 15.74
N ILE A 26 4.38 3.85 16.40
CA ILE A 26 4.97 2.57 15.97
C ILE A 26 3.91 1.51 15.65
N LYS A 27 2.78 1.45 16.38
CA LYS A 27 1.73 0.46 16.12
C LYS A 27 0.99 0.77 14.83
N LYS A 28 0.68 2.04 14.59
CA LYS A 28 0.04 2.46 13.33
C LYS A 28 0.99 2.35 12.14
N GLN A 29 2.27 2.66 12.35
CA GLN A 29 3.31 2.45 11.36
C GLN A 29 3.43 0.97 10.97
N ALA A 30 3.45 0.06 11.95
CA ALA A 30 3.45 -1.38 11.70
C ALA A 30 2.20 -1.84 10.92
N ASN A 31 1.03 -1.30 11.24
CA ASN A 31 -0.20 -1.59 10.48
C ASN A 31 -0.11 -1.09 9.03
N ALA A 32 0.41 0.11 8.80
CA ALA A 32 0.63 0.64 7.45
C ALA A 32 1.61 -0.24 6.66
N ALA A 33 2.69 -0.70 7.29
CA ALA A 33 3.66 -1.61 6.68
C ALA A 33 3.02 -2.95 6.30
N LEU A 34 2.19 -3.53 7.19
CA LEU A 34 1.46 -4.77 6.93
C LEU A 34 0.50 -4.65 5.73
N VAL A 35 -0.13 -3.48 5.55
CA VAL A 35 -1.04 -3.21 4.42
C VAL A 35 -0.27 -2.99 3.11
N LEU A 36 0.97 -2.49 3.15
CA LEU A 36 1.80 -2.33 1.96
C LEU A 36 2.20 -3.66 1.32
N ILE A 37 2.35 -4.74 2.10
CA ILE A 37 2.71 -6.08 1.60
C ILE A 37 1.68 -6.61 0.58
N PRO A 38 0.38 -6.74 0.89
CA PRO A 38 -0.60 -7.19 -0.10
C PRO A 38 -0.79 -6.16 -1.23
N LEU A 39 -0.62 -4.86 -0.99
CA LEU A 39 -0.71 -3.85 -2.04
C LEU A 39 0.41 -3.99 -3.08
N ILE A 40 1.66 -4.22 -2.65
CA ILE A 40 2.77 -4.41 -3.59
C ILE A 40 2.61 -5.71 -4.38
N LEU A 41 2.14 -6.80 -3.74
CA LEU A 41 1.85 -8.07 -4.41
C LEU A 41 0.77 -7.89 -5.49
N ARG A 42 -0.30 -7.13 -5.19
CA ARG A 42 -1.37 -6.78 -6.15
C ARG A 42 -0.86 -5.94 -7.32
N ILE A 43 0.05 -5.01 -7.09
CA ILE A 43 0.66 -4.20 -8.16
C ILE A 43 1.55 -5.08 -9.03
N LEU A 44 2.35 -5.96 -8.45
CA LEU A 44 3.26 -6.86 -9.16
C LEU A 44 2.55 -8.06 -9.82
N MET A 45 1.25 -8.23 -9.59
CA MET A 45 0.45 -9.38 -10.08
C MET A 45 1.00 -10.74 -9.60
N ILE A 46 1.61 -10.76 -8.41
CA ILE A 46 2.04 -11.99 -7.76
C ILE A 46 0.81 -12.58 -7.05
N LYS A 47 0.44 -13.81 -7.43
CA LYS A 47 -0.73 -14.52 -6.90
C LYS A 47 -0.35 -15.47 -5.79
#